data_AF-X0YE25-F1
#
_entry.id   AF-X0YE25-F1
#
_cell.length_a   1.000
_cell.length_b   1.000
_cell.length_c   1.000
_cell.angle_alpha   90.00
_cell.angle_beta   90.00
_cell.angle_gamma   90.00
#
_symmetry.space_group_name_H-M   'P 1'
#
loop_
_entity.id
_entity.type
_entity.pdbx_description
1 polymer ?
#
loop_
_entity_poly.entity_id
_entity_poly.type
_entity_poly.pdbx_seq_one_letter_code
_entity_poly.pdbx_strand_id
1 'polypeptide(L)' 'SAASAFGAGFGGSVWALVAAGKAEEFVQRWASRYKHAHPQAAGGAKFFLTSPGPAAFELTPQE' A
#
# COMPACT_ATOMS: atom_id res chain seq x y z
N SER A 1 -6.51 11.40 -8.19
CA SER A 1 -5.82 10.48 -7.27
C SER A 1 -5.32 11.28 -6.08
N ALA A 2 -5.01 10.62 -4.97
CA ALA A 2 -4.41 11.23 -3.77
C ALA A 2 -3.29 10.32 -3.24
N ALA A 3 -2.33 10.88 -2.50
CA ALA A 3 -1.28 10.11 -1.85
C ALA A 3 -0.83 10.80 -0.56
N SER A 4 -0.49 10.02 0.46
CA SER A 4 -0.01 10.53 1.74
C SER A 4 0.89 9.52 2.46
N ALA A 5 1.77 10.04 3.31
CA ALA A 5 2.37 9.24 4.37
C ALA A 5 1.28 8.72 5.33
N PHE A 6 1.54 7.56 5.94
CA PHE A 6 0.65 6.90 6.89
C PHE A 6 1.36 6.69 8.23
N GLY A 7 0.64 6.85 9.35
CA GLY A 7 1.18 6.67 10.69
C GLY A 7 1.98 7.87 11.21
N ALA A 8 2.99 7.61 12.03
CA ALA A 8 3.74 8.64 12.77
C ALA A 8 4.78 9.43 11.93
N GLY A 9 5.10 8.98 10.71
CA GLY A 9 6.10 9.62 9.84
C GLY A 9 7.53 9.09 10.02
N PHE A 10 8.51 9.80 9.44
CA PHE A 10 9.95 9.46 9.43
C PHE A 10 10.31 8.08 8.83
N GLY A 11 9.42 7.54 8.01
CA GLY A 11 9.55 6.20 7.43
C GLY A 11 8.22 5.48 7.45
N GLY A 12 8.27 4.15 7.44
CA GLY A 12 7.07 3.29 7.50
C GLY A 12 6.36 3.19 6.15
N SER A 13 5.04 3.38 6.18
CA SER A 13 4.15 3.11 5.04
C SER A 13 3.58 4.39 4.43
N VAL A 14 3.24 4.30 3.16
CA VAL A 14 2.51 5.33 2.40
C VAL A 14 1.30 4.69 1.74
N TRP A 15 0.29 5.49 1.39
CA TRP A 15 -0.84 5.04 0.59
C TRP A 15 -1.08 5.98 -0.59
N ALA A 16 -1.69 5.45 -1.65
CA ALA A 16 -2.32 6.26 -2.69
C ALA A 16 -3.68 5.71 -3.09
N LEU A 17 -4.62 6.62 -3.31
CA LEU A 17 -5.93 6.33 -3.86
C LEU A 17 -5.88 6.51 -5.37
N VAL A 18 -6.14 5.42 -6.09
CA VAL A 18 -6.10 5.32 -7.55
C VAL A 18 -7.38 4.67 -8.06
N ALA A 19 -7.70 4.90 -9.33
CA ALA A 19 -8.80 4.20 -9.98
C ALA A 19 -8.52 2.69 -10.01
N ALA A 20 -9.52 1.87 -9.67
CA ALA A 20 -9.36 0.41 -9.54
C ALA A 20 -8.74 -0.23 -10.80
N GLY A 21 -9.23 0.12 -12.00
CA GLY A 21 -8.69 -0.39 -13.27
C GLY A 21 -7.26 0.06 -13.60
N LYS A 22 -6.64 0.92 -12.78
CA LYS A 22 -5.24 1.37 -12.93
C LYS A 22 -4.35 0.94 -11.77
N ALA A 23 -4.90 0.22 -10.77
CA ALA A 23 -4.21 -0.07 -9.52
C ALA A 23 -2.96 -0.93 -9.74
N GLU A 24 -3.06 -1.99 -10.54
CA GLU A 24 -1.94 -2.89 -10.85
C GLU A 24 -0.81 -2.17 -11.62
N GLU A 25 -1.14 -1.45 -12.69
CA GLU A 25 -0.15 -0.68 -13.45
C GLU A 25 0.55 0.35 -12.55
N PHE A 26 -0.22 1.04 -11.72
CA PHE A 26 0.30 2.06 -10.82
C PHE A 26 1.26 1.48 -9.78
N VAL A 27 0.91 0.37 -9.11
CA VAL A 27 1.78 -0.23 -8.09
C VAL A 27 3.09 -0.76 -8.69
N GLN A 28 3.05 -1.32 -9.89
CA GLN A 28 4.26 -1.78 -10.60
C GLN A 28 5.17 -0.61 -10.96
N ARG A 29 4.61 0.46 -11.52
CA ARG A 29 5.36 1.67 -11.89
C ARG A 29 5.94 2.37 -10.68
N TRP A 30 5.19 2.44 -9.58
CA TRP A 30 5.69 3.03 -8.34
C TRP A 30 6.82 2.20 -7.75
N ALA A 31 6.65 0.87 -7.66
CA ALA A 31 7.70 -0.02 -7.17
C ALA A 31 8.99 0.10 -7.98
N SER A 32 8.89 0.13 -9.32
CA SER A 32 10.04 0.32 -10.21
C SER A 32 10.74 1.65 -9.96
N ARG A 33 10.00 2.77 -9.91
CA ARG A 33 10.58 4.09 -9.65
C ARG A 33 11.19 4.20 -8.25
N TYR A 34 10.55 3.65 -7.23
CA TYR A 34 11.06 3.63 -5.87
C TYR A 34 12.37 2.83 -5.78
N LYS A 35 12.42 1.66 -6.39
CA LYS A 35 13.63 0.83 -6.48
C LYS A 35 14.79 1.56 -7.14
N HIS A 36 14.51 2.31 -8.21
CA HIS A 36 15.52 3.11 -8.91
C HIS A 36 16.00 4.30 -8.08
N ALA A 37 15.09 5.03 -7.43
CA ALA A 37 15.42 6.22 -6.64
C ALA A 37 16.07 5.90 -5.28
N HIS A 38 15.72 4.76 -4.67
CA HIS A 38 16.13 4.39 -3.32
C HIS A 38 16.64 2.94 -3.24
N PRO A 39 17.72 2.58 -3.98
CA PRO A 39 18.16 1.19 -4.11
C PRO A 39 18.53 0.53 -2.78
N GLN A 40 19.08 1.29 -1.83
CA GLN A 40 19.44 0.79 -0.49
C GLN A 40 18.21 0.42 0.35
N ALA A 41 17.15 1.23 0.31
CA ALA A 41 15.92 0.98 1.05
C ALA A 41 14.99 -0.02 0.35
N ALA A 42 15.17 -0.20 -0.96
CA ALA A 42 14.28 -0.99 -1.80
C ALA A 42 14.23 -2.49 -1.45
N GLY A 43 15.32 -3.05 -0.90
CA GLY A 43 15.38 -4.46 -0.53
C GLY A 43 14.35 -4.88 0.52
N GLY A 44 13.98 -3.94 1.42
CA GLY A 44 12.96 -4.17 2.46
C GLY A 44 11.55 -3.68 2.08
N ALA A 45 11.41 -2.93 0.99
CA ALA A 45 10.14 -2.32 0.62
C ALA A 45 9.13 -3.34 0.10
N LYS A 46 7.88 -3.24 0.56
CA LYS A 46 6.74 -4.05 0.10
C LYS A 46 5.69 -3.17 -0.56
N PHE A 47 5.07 -3.69 -1.60
CA PHE A 47 4.06 -3.00 -2.38
C PHE A 47 2.88 -3.96 -2.57
N PHE A 48 1.67 -3.50 -2.26
CA PHE A 48 0.46 -4.31 -2.38
C PHE A 48 -0.75 -3.41 -2.63
N LEU A 49 -1.81 -4.02 -3.14
CA LEU A 49 -3.11 -3.39 -3.30
C LEU A 49 -4.01 -3.78 -2.13
N THR A 50 -4.86 -2.87 -1.70
CA THR A 50 -5.87 -3.13 -0.68
C THR A 50 -7.15 -2.38 -1.01
N SER A 51 -8.26 -2.89 -0.50
CA SER A 51 -9.57 -2.22 -0.51
C SER A 51 -10.00 -1.99 0.94
N PRO A 52 -10.85 -0.99 1.23
CA PRO A 52 -11.40 -0.80 2.57
C PRO A 52 -12.08 -2.08 3.06
N GLY A 53 -11.60 -2.63 4.18
CA GLY A 53 -12.20 -3.78 4.84
C GLY A 53 -13.18 -3.37 5.95
N PRO A 54 -13.98 -4.31 6.48
CA PRO A 54 -14.81 -4.04 7.64
C PRO A 54 -13.97 -3.72 8.89
N ALA A 55 -14.58 -3.05 9.86
CA ALA A 55 -14.03 -2.92 11.20
C ALA A 55 -14.07 -4.28 11.94
N ALA A 56 -13.51 -4.36 13.15
CA ALA A 56 -13.61 -5.54 13.99
C ALA A 56 -15.09 -5.88 14.29
N PHE A 57 -15.43 -7.17 14.24
CA PHE A 57 -16.75 -7.71 14.54
C PHE A 57 -16.63 -9.03 15.30
N GLU A 58 -17.67 -9.42 16.01
CA GLU A 58 -17.73 -10.68 16.72
C GLU A 58 -17.90 -11.86 15.75
N LEU A 59 -17.13 -12.93 15.95
CA LEU A 59 -17.30 -14.17 15.20
C LEU A 59 -18.28 -15.06 15.97
N THR A 60 -19.42 -15.39 15.35
CA THR A 60 -20.28 -16.44 15.87
C THR A 60 -19.62 -17.79 15.62
N PRO A 61 -19.40 -18.64 16.64
CA PRO A 61 -18.92 -20.00 16.45
C PRO A 61 -19.79 -20.75 15.43
N GLN A 62 -19.18 -21.47 14.50
CA GLN A 62 -19.90 -22.40 13.62
C GLN A 62 -20.08 -23.71 14.39
N GLU A 63 -21.34 -24.15 14.55
CA GLU A 63 -21.70 -25.46 15.12
C GLU A 63 -21.23 -26.63 14.24
#